data_AF-A0A7C4J163-F1
#
_entry.id   AF-A0A7C4J163-F1
#
_cell.length_a   1.000
_cell.length_b   1.000
_cell.length_c   1.000
_cell.angle_alpha   90.00
_cell.angle_beta   90.00
_cell.angle_gamma   90.00
#
_symmetry.space_group_name_H-M   'P 1'
#
loop_
_entity.id
_entity.type
_entity.pdbx_description
1 polymer ?
#
loop_
_entity_poly.entity_id
_entity_poly.type
_entity_poly.pdbx_seq_one_letter_code
_entity_poly.pdbx_strand_id
1 'polypeptide(L)'
;MQAVSLVKYTKSPDSLKEAIAPCNGFAGLKATDKVLIKPNLVAWDELFPPAPYGVFTTTRLVEDLIIILKEFGCNDITIGEGSVEVKKGVGTMAAFAGLGYTELAKKHNVKLVDFNESKAEKCAIDETTHLLIAKEALESDFVINFPVLKTHGQTKVSLGLKNLKGCLKLASKKLCHHPELNLEYCFPFVADYIKPKLTIIDGIYALEKGALHFGNAYKKDIIIASTDILAADMVGAKVIGYDPTDIAHFVTFAQRHNKSLSLQDYEIKGEKLEDHIQPLKWDWAWTEDNTGPGVFAKMGVSGVALPKYDDTLCSGCSPIANMCNILVLSAFKGQPLPKVEILNGKKMQARAGYDKTILLGNCIIKANKNNPNIKEPVEVKGCPPDFEDVVNTLKACGLEVNEMAYLGYMKQQSEKYNGKEGYDPSYYKAV
;
A
#
# COMPACT_ATOMS: atom_id res chain seq x y z
N MET A 1 -30.46 3.38 -6.41
CA MET A 1 -29.15 2.69 -6.37
C MET A 1 -28.10 3.71 -5.97
N GLN A 2 -27.07 3.29 -5.25
CA GLN A 2 -25.96 4.16 -4.90
C GLN A 2 -25.14 4.43 -6.17
N ALA A 3 -24.80 5.69 -6.43
CA ALA A 3 -24.09 6.07 -7.66
C ALA A 3 -22.57 5.95 -7.49
N VAL A 4 -21.90 5.47 -8.54
CA VAL A 4 -20.45 5.49 -8.70
C VAL A 4 -20.12 6.24 -9.97
N SER A 5 -19.33 7.29 -9.85
CA SER A 5 -18.83 8.05 -10.99
C SER A 5 -17.54 7.41 -11.50
N LEU A 6 -17.45 7.18 -12.81
CA LEU A 6 -16.25 6.78 -13.51
C LEU A 6 -16.07 7.77 -14.67
N VAL A 7 -15.05 8.63 -14.60
CA VAL A 7 -14.83 9.67 -15.61
C VAL A 7 -13.39 9.67 -16.08
N LYS A 8 -13.17 10.19 -17.30
CA LYS A 8 -11.83 10.38 -17.84
C LYS A 8 -11.17 11.64 -17.25
N TYR A 9 -9.91 11.52 -16.84
CA TYR A 9 -9.07 12.66 -16.52
C TYR A 9 -8.55 13.30 -17.81
N THR A 10 -8.90 14.56 -18.04
CA THR A 10 -8.48 15.32 -19.23
C THR A 10 -7.96 16.70 -18.89
N LYS A 11 -8.52 17.34 -17.87
CA LYS A 11 -8.17 18.70 -17.45
C LYS A 11 -8.31 18.86 -15.94
N SER A 12 -7.44 19.69 -15.39
CA SER A 12 -7.46 20.11 -13.98
C SER A 12 -8.02 21.54 -13.89
N PRO A 13 -8.90 21.85 -12.91
CA PRO A 13 -9.52 20.97 -11.93
C PRO A 13 -10.82 20.28 -12.41
N ASP A 14 -11.29 20.62 -13.62
CA ASP A 14 -12.65 20.29 -14.07
C ASP A 14 -12.97 18.78 -14.11
N SER A 15 -12.02 17.92 -14.50
CA SER A 15 -12.28 16.47 -14.51
C SER A 15 -12.60 15.93 -13.11
N LEU A 16 -12.06 16.52 -12.05
CA LEU A 16 -12.39 16.13 -10.69
C LEU A 16 -13.78 16.63 -10.27
N LYS A 17 -14.19 17.83 -10.70
CA LYS A 17 -15.58 18.32 -10.52
C LYS A 17 -16.58 17.39 -11.21
N GLU A 18 -16.27 17.01 -12.45
CA GLU A 18 -17.05 16.07 -13.26
C GLU A 18 -17.11 14.67 -12.61
N ALA A 19 -16.06 14.24 -11.90
CA ALA A 19 -16.07 13.00 -11.15
C ALA A 19 -16.98 13.07 -9.90
N ILE A 20 -16.94 14.18 -9.16
CA ILE A 20 -17.64 14.32 -7.86
C ILE A 20 -19.15 14.53 -8.05
N ALA A 21 -19.58 15.26 -9.07
CA ALA A 21 -20.98 15.65 -9.24
C ALA A 21 -21.95 14.46 -9.44
N PRO A 22 -21.69 13.45 -10.29
CA PRO A 22 -22.65 12.37 -10.58
C PRO A 22 -22.96 11.47 -9.38
N CYS A 23 -22.01 11.32 -8.45
CA CYS A 23 -22.19 10.57 -7.22
C CYS A 23 -22.65 11.43 -6.04
N ASN A 24 -23.00 12.70 -6.28
CA ASN A 24 -23.37 13.68 -5.27
C ASN A 24 -22.30 13.74 -4.15
N GLY A 25 -21.03 13.82 -4.52
CA GLY A 25 -19.91 13.59 -3.59
C GLY A 25 -19.80 14.57 -2.43
N PHE A 26 -20.42 15.75 -2.54
CA PHE A 26 -20.51 16.76 -1.47
C PHE A 26 -21.86 16.75 -0.75
N ALA A 27 -22.64 15.68 -0.88
CA ALA A 27 -23.86 15.49 -0.10
C ALA A 27 -23.58 15.66 1.41
N GLY A 28 -24.23 16.65 2.02
CA GLY A 28 -24.09 16.93 3.45
C GLY A 28 -22.85 17.74 3.84
N LEU A 29 -22.00 18.13 2.89
CA LEU A 29 -20.88 19.05 3.14
C LEU A 29 -21.41 20.46 3.43
N LYS A 30 -20.84 21.12 4.44
CA LYS A 30 -21.11 22.51 4.80
C LYS A 30 -19.82 23.32 4.72
N ALA A 31 -19.93 24.61 4.41
CA ALA A 31 -18.79 25.52 4.37
C ALA A 31 -18.01 25.61 5.71
N THR A 32 -18.68 25.31 6.83
CA THR A 32 -18.10 25.32 8.19
C THR A 32 -17.45 23.99 8.59
N ASP A 33 -17.59 22.94 7.80
CA ASP A 33 -17.09 21.61 8.16
C ASP A 33 -15.55 21.59 8.19
N LYS A 34 -15.00 20.86 9.16
CA LYS A 34 -13.59 20.48 9.17
C LYS A 34 -13.39 19.34 8.17
N VAL A 35 -12.76 19.66 7.05
CA VAL A 35 -12.54 18.69 5.97
C VAL A 35 -11.17 18.03 6.13
N LEU A 36 -11.15 16.70 6.17
CA LEU A 36 -9.92 15.91 6.11
C LEU A 36 -9.79 15.25 4.76
N ILE A 37 -8.67 15.49 4.07
CA ILE A 37 -8.24 14.78 2.87
C ILE A 37 -7.23 13.72 3.30
N LYS A 38 -7.54 12.44 3.06
CA LYS A 38 -6.65 11.30 3.30
C LYS A 38 -6.08 10.76 1.98
N PRO A 39 -4.94 11.27 1.50
CA PRO A 39 -4.26 10.69 0.34
C PRO A 39 -3.66 9.31 0.69
N ASN A 40 -2.99 8.69 -0.27
CA ASN A 40 -2.14 7.53 -0.10
C ASN A 40 -0.68 7.97 -0.34
N LEU A 41 0.14 8.08 0.71
CA LEU A 41 1.56 8.48 0.58
C LEU A 41 2.58 7.40 0.96
N VAL A 42 2.13 6.23 1.42
CA VAL A 42 2.91 4.99 1.66
C VAL A 42 4.22 5.13 2.44
N ALA A 43 5.30 5.60 1.82
CA ALA A 43 6.64 5.86 2.35
C ALA A 43 7.45 6.68 1.32
N TRP A 44 8.44 7.44 1.78
CA TRP A 44 9.33 8.21 0.92
C TRP A 44 10.79 8.08 1.35
N ASP A 45 11.66 7.65 0.43
CA ASP A 45 13.10 7.51 0.64
C ASP A 45 13.84 8.46 -0.30
N GLU A 46 14.50 9.48 0.23
CA GLU A 46 15.18 10.49 -0.60
C GLU A 46 16.36 9.91 -1.40
N LEU A 47 16.98 8.83 -0.92
CA LEU A 47 18.11 8.22 -1.62
C LEU A 47 17.65 7.45 -2.86
N PHE A 48 16.51 6.76 -2.75
CA PHE A 48 15.88 6.00 -3.83
C PHE A 48 14.39 6.30 -3.84
N PRO A 49 13.95 7.48 -4.33
CA PRO A 49 12.55 7.84 -4.29
C PRO A 49 11.72 6.86 -5.12
N PRO A 50 10.62 6.31 -4.60
CA PRO A 50 9.72 5.50 -5.42
C PRO A 50 9.24 6.33 -6.61
N ALA A 51 9.27 5.76 -7.80
CA ALA A 51 8.61 6.38 -8.94
C ALA A 51 7.13 6.62 -8.60
N PRO A 52 6.61 7.85 -8.74
CA PRO A 52 5.38 8.23 -8.04
C PRO A 52 4.09 7.65 -8.68
N TYR A 53 4.16 7.31 -9.96
CA TYR A 53 3.06 6.85 -10.79
C TYR A 53 2.36 5.61 -10.23
N GLY A 54 1.09 5.74 -9.86
CA GLY A 54 0.27 4.65 -9.31
C GLY A 54 0.70 4.20 -7.90
N VAL A 55 1.76 4.79 -7.35
CA VAL A 55 2.24 4.55 -5.99
C VAL A 55 1.57 5.50 -5.02
N PHE A 56 1.58 6.80 -5.34
CA PHE A 56 1.06 7.89 -4.52
C PHE A 56 -0.15 8.57 -5.15
N THR A 57 -1.01 9.14 -4.32
CA THR A 57 -2.07 10.04 -4.82
C THR A 57 -1.41 11.22 -5.53
N THR A 58 -1.92 11.54 -6.70
CA THR A 58 -1.41 12.61 -7.55
C THR A 58 -1.59 13.95 -6.85
N THR A 59 -0.48 14.65 -6.60
CA THR A 59 -0.49 15.95 -5.91
C THR A 59 -1.37 16.97 -6.63
N ARG A 60 -1.37 16.98 -7.97
CA ARG A 60 -2.28 17.82 -8.77
C ARG A 60 -3.76 17.56 -8.47
N LEU A 61 -4.18 16.30 -8.34
CA LEU A 61 -5.58 15.98 -8.01
C LEU A 61 -5.95 16.39 -6.57
N VAL A 62 -5.00 16.32 -5.64
CA VAL A 62 -5.22 16.86 -4.29
C VAL A 62 -5.35 18.38 -4.34
N GLU A 63 -4.54 19.07 -5.15
CA GLU A 63 -4.67 20.51 -5.39
C GLU A 63 -6.04 20.86 -5.97
N ASP A 64 -6.49 20.12 -7.00
CA ASP A 64 -7.80 20.29 -7.61
C ASP A 64 -8.90 20.17 -6.55
N LEU A 65 -8.82 19.17 -5.67
CA LEU A 65 -9.80 18.97 -4.60
C LEU A 65 -9.81 20.16 -3.63
N ILE A 66 -8.65 20.69 -3.26
CA ILE A 66 -8.55 21.87 -2.37
C ILE A 66 -9.20 23.09 -3.02
N ILE A 67 -8.95 23.33 -4.31
CA ILE A 67 -9.56 24.44 -5.05
C ILE A 67 -11.09 24.29 -5.05
N ILE A 68 -11.59 23.10 -5.40
CA ILE A 68 -13.02 22.80 -5.43
C ILE A 68 -13.68 23.00 -4.06
N LEU A 69 -13.03 22.54 -2.98
CA LEU A 69 -13.53 22.72 -1.61
C LEU A 69 -13.57 24.19 -1.19
N LYS A 70 -12.55 24.98 -1.56
CA LYS A 70 -12.52 26.42 -1.29
C LYS A 70 -13.58 27.17 -2.08
N GLU A 71 -13.80 26.81 -3.34
CA GLU A 71 -14.89 27.36 -4.16
C GLU A 71 -16.27 27.06 -3.55
N PHE A 72 -16.42 25.88 -2.93
CA PHE A 72 -17.63 25.53 -2.16
C PHE A 72 -17.78 26.35 -0.86
N GLY A 73 -16.69 26.93 -0.35
CA GLY A 73 -16.64 27.76 0.86
C GLY A 73 -15.97 27.10 2.07
N CYS A 74 -15.44 25.88 1.93
CA CYS A 74 -14.72 25.19 3.00
C CYS A 74 -13.30 25.76 3.15
N ASN A 75 -12.97 26.23 4.35
CA ASN A 75 -11.66 26.83 4.64
C ASN A 75 -10.84 26.09 5.70
N ASP A 76 -11.45 25.23 6.53
CA ASP A 76 -10.72 24.38 7.48
C ASP A 76 -10.41 23.02 6.83
N ILE A 77 -9.35 23.01 6.00
CA ILE A 77 -8.91 21.83 5.25
C ILE A 77 -7.61 21.30 5.85
N THR A 78 -7.59 20.00 6.13
CA THR A 78 -6.43 19.25 6.60
C THR A 78 -6.10 18.12 5.64
N ILE A 79 -4.83 17.93 5.32
CA ILE A 79 -4.32 16.75 4.64
C ILE A 79 -3.60 15.91 5.69
N GLY A 80 -4.04 14.67 5.88
CA GLY A 80 -3.49 13.79 6.92
C GLY A 80 -3.07 12.44 6.38
N GLU A 81 -1.92 11.95 6.82
CA GLU A 81 -1.40 10.61 6.47
C GLU A 81 -0.52 10.07 7.60
N GLY A 82 -0.39 8.75 7.69
CA GLY A 82 0.61 8.08 8.50
C GLY A 82 1.40 7.10 7.63
N SER A 83 2.46 7.59 6.98
CA SER A 83 3.33 6.77 6.13
C SER A 83 4.17 5.80 6.95
N VAL A 84 4.75 4.79 6.32
CA VAL A 84 5.62 3.81 6.98
C VAL A 84 6.97 4.45 7.27
N GLU A 85 7.42 4.33 8.51
CA GLU A 85 8.75 4.75 8.95
C GLU A 85 9.62 3.50 9.13
N VAL A 86 10.48 3.23 8.16
CA VAL A 86 11.39 2.06 8.19
C VAL A 86 12.81 2.41 8.63
N LYS A 87 13.20 3.68 8.49
CA LYS A 87 14.49 4.24 8.93
C LYS A 87 14.34 5.74 9.16
N LYS A 88 15.29 6.35 9.87
CA LYS A 88 15.31 7.81 10.09
C LYS A 88 15.30 8.55 8.73
N GLY A 89 14.45 9.57 8.62
CA GLY A 89 14.29 10.35 7.38
C GLY A 89 13.31 9.75 6.36
N VAL A 90 12.78 8.54 6.62
CA VAL A 90 11.66 7.98 5.85
C VAL A 90 10.41 8.04 6.73
N GLY A 91 9.36 8.74 6.28
CA GLY A 91 8.13 8.92 7.03
C GLY A 91 7.16 9.89 6.36
N THR A 92 6.10 10.27 7.07
CA THR A 92 5.04 11.14 6.51
C THR A 92 5.58 12.50 6.09
N MET A 93 6.40 13.12 6.94
CA MET A 93 6.98 14.44 6.63
C MET A 93 7.90 14.41 5.41
N ALA A 94 8.68 13.35 5.22
CA ALA A 94 9.50 13.16 4.04
C ALA A 94 8.63 12.97 2.78
N ALA A 95 7.53 12.23 2.89
CA ALA A 95 6.57 12.07 1.79
C ALA A 95 5.89 13.40 1.43
N PHE A 96 5.50 14.20 2.43
CA PHE A 96 4.95 15.53 2.16
C PHE A 96 5.93 16.44 1.43
N ALA A 97 7.19 16.46 1.85
CA ALA A 97 8.22 17.27 1.20
C ALA A 97 8.50 16.78 -0.23
N GLY A 98 8.77 15.47 -0.38
CA GLY A 98 9.16 14.86 -1.66
C GLY A 98 8.08 14.88 -2.75
N LEU A 99 6.80 14.88 -2.35
CA LEU A 99 5.65 14.93 -3.25
C LEU A 99 5.04 16.34 -3.37
N GLY A 100 5.69 17.37 -2.84
CA GLY A 100 5.29 18.77 -3.00
C GLY A 100 4.08 19.20 -2.16
N TYR A 101 3.64 18.40 -1.18
CA TYR A 101 2.53 18.75 -0.29
C TYR A 101 2.89 19.90 0.64
N THR A 102 4.17 20.06 1.02
CA THR A 102 4.61 21.21 1.83
C THR A 102 4.36 22.54 1.12
N GLU A 103 4.69 22.62 -0.17
CA GLU A 103 4.45 23.82 -0.97
C GLU A 103 2.96 23.99 -1.29
N LEU A 104 2.25 22.89 -1.56
CA LEU A 104 0.80 22.88 -1.71
C LEU A 104 0.09 23.48 -0.48
N ALA A 105 0.51 23.04 0.71
CA ALA A 105 -0.06 23.48 1.98
C ALA A 105 0.14 24.98 2.22
N LYS A 106 1.33 25.49 1.93
CA LYS A 106 1.62 26.94 2.01
C LYS A 106 0.79 27.72 1.01
N LYS A 107 0.76 27.30 -0.26
CA LYS A 107 0.06 27.99 -1.35
C LYS A 107 -1.43 28.16 -1.05
N HIS A 108 -2.06 27.11 -0.54
CA HIS A 108 -3.51 27.09 -0.30
C HIS A 108 -3.90 27.35 1.15
N ASN A 109 -2.94 27.61 2.05
CA ASN A 109 -3.16 27.77 3.48
C ASN A 109 -3.99 26.60 4.08
N VAL A 110 -3.53 25.37 3.87
CA VAL A 110 -4.13 24.15 4.43
C VAL A 110 -3.18 23.47 5.39
N LYS A 111 -3.69 22.64 6.31
CA LYS A 111 -2.89 21.98 7.35
C LYS A 111 -2.35 20.64 6.84
N LEU A 112 -1.10 20.31 7.19
CA LEU A 112 -0.55 18.96 7.05
C LEU A 112 -0.45 18.30 8.41
N VAL A 113 -0.88 17.05 8.51
CA VAL A 113 -0.85 16.28 9.76
C VAL A 113 -0.20 14.92 9.55
N ASP A 114 0.78 14.61 10.42
CA ASP A 114 1.35 13.27 10.53
C ASP A 114 0.61 12.45 11.58
N PHE A 115 -0.20 11.49 11.11
CA PHE A 115 -0.95 10.59 11.97
C PHE A 115 -0.06 9.68 12.81
N ASN A 116 1.22 9.50 12.47
CA ASN A 116 2.16 8.76 13.31
C ASN A 116 2.52 9.53 14.59
N GLU A 117 2.37 10.86 14.60
CA GLU A 117 2.62 11.73 15.76
C GLU A 117 1.34 12.21 16.46
N SER A 118 0.18 12.09 15.82
CA SER A 118 -1.12 12.47 16.40
C SER A 118 -1.49 11.71 17.68
N LYS A 119 -2.32 12.32 18.53
CA LYS A 119 -3.05 11.57 19.56
C LYS A 119 -4.01 10.58 18.90
N ALA A 120 -4.38 9.52 19.62
CA ALA A 120 -5.26 8.48 19.10
C ALA A 120 -6.39 8.13 20.06
N GLU A 121 -7.50 7.66 19.50
CA GLU A 121 -8.60 7.05 20.24
C GLU A 121 -8.58 5.54 20.12
N LYS A 122 -9.04 4.86 21.17
CA LYS A 122 -9.23 3.41 21.18
C LYS A 122 -10.57 3.05 20.55
N CYS A 123 -10.51 2.22 19.52
CA CYS A 123 -11.64 1.81 18.70
C CYS A 123 -11.72 0.27 18.73
N ALA A 124 -12.78 -0.30 19.29
CA ALA A 124 -12.88 -1.74 19.51
C ALA A 124 -13.07 -2.53 18.20
N ILE A 125 -12.37 -3.65 18.06
CA ILE A 125 -12.71 -4.72 17.11
C ILE A 125 -13.67 -5.71 17.81
N ASP A 126 -13.32 -6.05 19.05
CA ASP A 126 -14.07 -6.89 19.98
C ASP A 126 -13.84 -6.40 21.42
N GLU A 127 -14.33 -7.12 22.42
CA GLU A 127 -14.21 -6.74 23.84
C GLU A 127 -12.76 -6.54 24.32
N THR A 128 -11.79 -7.20 23.68
CA THR A 128 -10.39 -7.24 24.12
C THR A 128 -9.44 -6.55 23.13
N THR A 129 -9.78 -6.53 21.85
CA THR A 129 -8.94 -6.03 20.77
C THR A 129 -9.33 -4.63 20.37
N HIS A 130 -8.37 -3.70 20.37
CA HIS A 130 -8.59 -2.30 20.01
C HIS A 130 -7.62 -1.81 18.95
N LEU A 131 -8.13 -1.02 18.01
CA LEU A 131 -7.38 -0.20 17.08
C LEU A 131 -7.17 1.19 17.68
N LEU A 132 -6.01 1.77 17.43
CA LEU A 132 -5.65 3.14 17.76
C LEU A 132 -5.71 3.95 16.47
N ILE A 133 -6.71 4.82 16.36
CA ILE A 133 -6.96 5.67 15.18
C ILE A 133 -6.61 7.12 15.54
N ALA A 134 -5.90 7.81 14.66
CA ALA A 134 -5.58 9.23 14.82
C ALA A 134 -6.86 10.07 15.01
N LYS A 135 -6.86 10.94 16.02
CA LYS A 135 -8.04 11.73 16.41
C LYS A 135 -8.61 12.55 15.25
N GLU A 136 -7.75 13.13 14.43
CA GLU A 136 -8.12 13.97 13.30
C GLU A 136 -9.00 13.21 12.30
N ALA A 137 -8.78 11.89 12.13
CA ALA A 137 -9.61 11.06 11.27
C ALA A 137 -11.00 10.74 11.86
N LEU A 138 -11.19 10.93 13.17
CA LEU A 138 -12.46 10.68 13.88
C LEU A 138 -13.22 11.97 14.19
N GLU A 139 -12.51 13.07 14.41
CA GLU A 139 -13.06 14.36 14.86
C GLU A 139 -13.35 15.31 13.68
N SER A 140 -12.98 14.96 12.45
CA SER A 140 -13.31 15.74 11.25
C SER A 140 -14.76 15.52 10.83
N ASP A 141 -15.45 16.60 10.44
CA ASP A 141 -16.87 16.56 10.06
C ASP A 141 -17.06 15.88 8.70
N PHE A 142 -16.09 16.06 7.79
CA PHE A 142 -16.15 15.53 6.43
C PHE A 142 -14.81 14.91 6.00
N VAL A 143 -14.72 13.58 6.07
CA VAL A 143 -13.53 12.83 5.64
C VAL A 143 -13.64 12.42 4.17
N ILE A 144 -12.66 12.85 3.36
CA ILE A 144 -12.47 12.47 1.96
C ILE A 144 -11.30 11.50 1.86
N ASN A 145 -11.58 10.24 1.52
CA ASN A 145 -10.59 9.21 1.30
C ASN A 145 -10.11 9.27 -0.16
N PHE A 146 -8.80 9.41 -0.40
CA PHE A 146 -8.24 9.63 -1.74
C PHE A 146 -7.19 8.55 -2.11
N PRO A 147 -7.60 7.26 -2.20
CA PRO A 147 -6.72 6.16 -2.57
C PRO A 147 -6.23 6.22 -4.04
N VAL A 148 -5.33 5.30 -4.39
CA VAL A 148 -4.82 5.09 -5.76
C VAL A 148 -5.29 3.74 -6.29
N LEU A 149 -5.56 3.67 -7.60
CA LEU A 149 -5.95 2.47 -8.33
C LEU A 149 -4.79 1.47 -8.40
N LYS A 150 -4.68 0.55 -7.43
CA LYS A 150 -3.55 -0.39 -7.42
C LYS A 150 -3.86 -1.74 -6.83
N THR A 151 -3.15 -2.71 -7.40
CA THR A 151 -3.01 -4.05 -6.84
C THR A 151 -2.07 -4.05 -5.62
N HIS A 152 -2.08 -5.12 -4.83
CA HIS A 152 -1.23 -5.29 -3.66
C HIS A 152 -0.89 -6.76 -3.40
N GLY A 153 0.40 -7.06 -3.22
CA GLY A 153 0.90 -8.44 -3.10
C GLY A 153 0.38 -9.27 -1.90
N GLN A 154 -0.23 -8.64 -0.90
CA GLN A 154 -0.83 -9.36 0.26
C GLN A 154 -2.36 -9.37 0.28
N THR A 155 -3.02 -8.42 -0.38
CA THR A 155 -4.47 -8.16 -0.18
C THR A 155 -5.22 -8.06 -1.51
N LYS A 156 -4.57 -8.52 -2.60
CA LYS A 156 -4.95 -8.35 -4.02
C LYS A 156 -5.03 -6.91 -4.51
N VAL A 157 -5.72 -6.03 -3.79
CA VAL A 157 -5.90 -4.60 -4.10
C VAL A 157 -5.60 -3.71 -2.90
N SER A 158 -5.38 -2.42 -3.14
CA SER A 158 -5.33 -1.39 -2.09
C SER A 158 -6.63 -0.60 -2.00
N LEU A 159 -6.86 0.35 -2.91
CA LEU A 159 -8.12 1.11 -3.00
C LEU A 159 -8.52 1.75 -1.64
N GLY A 160 -9.80 2.06 -1.46
CA GLY A 160 -10.35 2.87 -0.40
C GLY A 160 -10.26 2.24 0.98
N LEU A 161 -10.79 1.03 1.18
CA LEU A 161 -10.86 0.37 2.49
C LEU A 161 -9.46 0.23 3.11
N LYS A 162 -8.47 -0.22 2.32
CA LYS A 162 -7.08 -0.37 2.80
C LYS A 162 -6.38 0.98 2.98
N ASN A 163 -6.72 2.04 2.23
CA ASN A 163 -6.06 3.34 2.36
C ASN A 163 -6.25 3.96 3.76
N LEU A 164 -7.37 3.65 4.42
CA LEU A 164 -7.66 4.08 5.79
C LEU A 164 -6.69 3.50 6.83
N LYS A 165 -5.94 2.43 6.51
CA LYS A 165 -4.83 1.93 7.34
C LYS A 165 -3.80 3.01 7.68
N GLY A 166 -3.65 4.02 6.83
CA GLY A 166 -2.77 5.17 7.09
C GLY A 166 -3.14 5.95 8.36
N CYS A 167 -4.42 5.92 8.77
CA CYS A 167 -4.92 6.59 9.98
C CYS A 167 -4.62 5.83 11.28
N LEU A 168 -4.11 4.60 11.20
CA LEU A 168 -3.76 3.79 12.37
C LEU A 168 -2.41 4.20 12.96
N LYS A 169 -2.29 4.14 14.30
CA LYS A 169 -0.99 4.22 14.97
C LYS A 169 -0.15 2.97 14.69
N LEU A 170 1.18 3.09 14.85
CA LEU A 170 2.13 2.01 14.58
C LEU A 170 1.77 0.70 15.30
N ALA A 171 1.34 0.77 16.56
CA ALA A 171 0.93 -0.40 17.33
C ALA A 171 -0.22 -1.17 16.64
N SER A 172 -1.26 -0.48 16.18
CA SER A 172 -2.38 -1.10 15.47
C SER A 172 -2.03 -1.51 14.05
N LYS A 173 -1.16 -0.76 13.35
CA LYS A 173 -0.58 -1.21 12.06
C LYS A 173 0.13 -2.56 12.23
N LYS A 174 0.87 -2.78 13.32
CA LYS A 174 1.54 -4.06 13.63
C LYS A 174 0.55 -5.14 14.07
N LEU A 175 -0.50 -4.77 14.81
CA LEU A 175 -1.59 -5.66 15.25
C LEU A 175 -2.35 -6.26 14.06
N CYS A 176 -2.65 -5.46 13.03
CA CYS A 176 -3.33 -5.94 11.82
C CYS A 176 -2.51 -6.97 11.02
N HIS A 177 -1.25 -7.22 11.38
CA HIS A 177 -0.44 -8.29 10.82
C HIS A 177 -0.31 -9.46 11.81
N HIS A 178 -1.19 -9.58 12.80
CA HIS A 178 -1.20 -10.74 13.70
C HIS A 178 -1.74 -11.97 12.95
N PRO A 179 -1.23 -13.18 13.22
CA PRO A 179 -1.73 -14.41 12.58
C PRO A 179 -3.25 -14.61 12.66
N GLU A 180 -3.89 -14.07 13.71
CA GLU A 180 -5.33 -14.22 14.00
C GLU A 180 -6.18 -12.99 13.61
N LEU A 181 -5.57 -11.83 13.38
CA LEU A 181 -6.25 -10.56 13.08
C LEU A 181 -5.71 -9.97 11.78
N ASN A 182 -5.66 -10.80 10.72
CA ASN A 182 -4.99 -10.46 9.47
C ASN A 182 -5.46 -9.12 8.87
N LEU A 183 -4.66 -8.60 7.93
CA LEU A 183 -4.85 -7.28 7.36
C LEU A 183 -6.26 -7.05 6.83
N GLU A 184 -6.75 -8.00 6.04
CA GLU A 184 -8.03 -7.89 5.34
C GLU A 184 -9.21 -7.89 6.33
N TYR A 185 -9.07 -8.62 7.44
CA TYR A 185 -10.07 -8.60 8.51
C TYR A 185 -10.15 -7.26 9.23
N CYS A 186 -9.02 -6.56 9.44
CA CYS A 186 -9.01 -5.30 10.19
C CYS A 186 -9.53 -4.09 9.41
N PHE A 187 -9.39 -4.04 8.07
CA PHE A 187 -9.75 -2.83 7.29
C PHE A 187 -11.21 -2.39 7.45
N PRO A 188 -12.21 -3.30 7.41
CA PRO A 188 -13.61 -2.94 7.61
C PRO A 188 -13.86 -2.19 8.93
N PHE A 189 -13.21 -2.63 10.03
CA PHE A 189 -13.34 -1.96 11.33
C PHE A 189 -12.76 -0.54 11.30
N VAL A 190 -11.70 -0.28 10.55
CA VAL A 190 -11.19 1.10 10.41
C VAL A 190 -12.22 1.99 9.74
N ALA A 191 -12.88 1.48 8.69
CA ALA A 191 -13.93 2.20 7.98
C ALA A 191 -15.18 2.44 8.85
N ASP A 192 -15.51 1.51 9.75
CA ASP A 192 -16.61 1.66 10.72
C ASP A 192 -16.47 2.88 11.62
N TYR A 193 -15.23 3.26 11.96
CA TYR A 193 -14.96 4.41 12.82
C TYR A 193 -14.78 5.70 12.03
N ILE A 194 -14.00 5.68 10.94
CA ILE A 194 -13.70 6.90 10.15
C ILE A 194 -14.88 7.35 9.30
N LYS A 195 -15.67 6.41 8.76
CA LYS A 195 -16.85 6.65 7.92
C LYS A 195 -16.64 7.76 6.85
N PRO A 196 -15.72 7.56 5.88
CA PRO A 196 -15.48 8.54 4.83
C PRO A 196 -16.79 8.93 4.12
N LYS A 197 -16.98 10.23 3.91
CA LYS A 197 -18.17 10.79 3.23
C LYS A 197 -18.03 10.73 1.71
N LEU A 198 -16.80 10.69 1.23
CA LEU A 198 -16.46 10.60 -0.18
C LEU A 198 -15.16 9.78 -0.32
N THR A 199 -15.17 8.81 -1.23
CA THR A 199 -13.97 8.11 -1.68
C THR A 199 -13.71 8.44 -3.14
N ILE A 200 -12.50 8.92 -3.44
CA ILE A 200 -12.04 9.25 -4.80
C ILE A 200 -10.81 8.38 -5.07
N ILE A 201 -10.92 7.43 -5.99
CA ILE A 201 -9.77 6.65 -6.44
C ILE A 201 -9.09 7.42 -7.57
N ASP A 202 -7.86 7.83 -7.31
CA ASP A 202 -6.93 8.32 -8.33
C ASP A 202 -6.53 7.15 -9.24
N GLY A 203 -7.02 7.21 -10.47
CA GLY A 203 -6.69 6.27 -11.55
C GLY A 203 -6.01 6.96 -12.71
N ILE A 204 -5.30 8.08 -12.53
CA ILE A 204 -4.44 8.61 -13.60
C ILE A 204 -3.42 7.55 -14.01
N TYR A 205 -2.82 6.90 -13.00
CA TYR A 205 -2.00 5.72 -13.17
C TYR A 205 -2.53 4.59 -12.28
N ALA A 206 -2.62 3.39 -12.85
CA ALA A 206 -2.82 2.17 -12.10
C ALA A 206 -1.49 1.47 -11.81
N LEU A 207 -1.37 0.77 -10.67
CA LEU A 207 -0.14 0.04 -10.31
C LEU A 207 -0.36 -1.47 -10.18
N GLU A 208 0.37 -2.21 -11.01
CA GLU A 208 0.55 -3.66 -10.95
C GLU A 208 1.63 -4.03 -9.93
N LYS A 209 1.43 -5.10 -9.14
CA LYS A 209 2.37 -5.62 -8.13
C LYS A 209 2.85 -4.54 -7.15
N GLY A 210 1.91 -3.73 -6.67
CA GLY A 210 2.16 -2.67 -5.69
C GLY A 210 2.68 -3.15 -4.33
N ALA A 211 3.12 -2.27 -3.44
CA ALA A 211 2.76 -0.83 -3.39
C ALA A 211 3.90 0.19 -3.51
N LEU A 212 5.17 -0.22 -3.67
CA LEU A 212 6.33 0.68 -3.69
C LEU A 212 7.17 0.48 -4.97
N HIS A 213 8.51 0.52 -4.86
CA HIS A 213 9.47 0.55 -5.95
C HIS A 213 9.30 -0.53 -7.03
N PHE A 214 8.79 -1.71 -6.64
CA PHE A 214 8.79 -2.89 -7.50
C PHE A 214 7.57 -2.98 -8.44
N GLY A 215 6.54 -2.14 -8.28
CA GLY A 215 5.32 -2.22 -9.07
C GLY A 215 5.45 -1.60 -10.47
N ASN A 216 4.63 -2.02 -11.43
CA ASN A 216 4.60 -1.43 -12.79
C ASN A 216 3.38 -0.53 -12.95
N ALA A 217 3.60 0.70 -13.36
CA ALA A 217 2.58 1.73 -13.49
C ALA A 217 2.06 1.75 -14.92
N TYR A 218 0.74 1.81 -15.07
CA TYR A 218 0.05 1.89 -16.35
C TYR A 218 -0.81 3.13 -16.35
N LYS A 219 -0.65 3.98 -17.36
CA LYS A 219 -1.50 5.16 -17.51
C LYS A 219 -2.94 4.71 -17.84
N LYS A 220 -3.92 5.26 -17.12
CA LYS A 220 -5.36 4.95 -17.29
C LYS A 220 -6.20 6.20 -17.49
N ASP A 221 -5.76 7.35 -16.98
CA ASP A 221 -6.45 8.65 -17.12
C ASP A 221 -7.92 8.58 -16.71
N ILE A 222 -8.22 7.99 -15.55
CA ILE A 222 -9.58 7.93 -15.00
C ILE A 222 -9.63 8.40 -13.55
N ILE A 223 -10.82 8.81 -13.11
CA ILE A 223 -11.16 9.08 -11.72
C ILE A 223 -12.42 8.28 -11.39
N ILE A 224 -12.39 7.57 -10.26
CA ILE A 224 -13.58 6.88 -9.74
C ILE A 224 -13.99 7.57 -8.44
N ALA A 225 -15.27 7.92 -8.29
CA ALA A 225 -15.75 8.57 -7.07
C ALA A 225 -17.10 8.01 -6.61
N SER A 226 -17.26 7.85 -5.30
CA SER A 226 -18.55 7.53 -4.68
C SER A 226 -18.61 7.97 -3.22
N THR A 227 -19.80 8.26 -2.72
CA THR A 227 -20.07 8.41 -1.29
C THR A 227 -20.18 7.06 -0.56
N ASP A 228 -20.11 5.95 -1.29
CA ASP A 228 -19.96 4.60 -0.74
C ASP A 228 -18.57 4.05 -1.07
N ILE A 229 -17.76 3.88 -0.02
CA ILE A 229 -16.40 3.36 -0.13
C ILE A 229 -16.33 1.99 -0.81
N LEU A 230 -17.28 1.09 -0.51
CA LEU A 230 -17.30 -0.25 -1.12
C LEU A 230 -17.65 -0.15 -2.60
N ALA A 231 -18.59 0.72 -2.97
CA ALA A 231 -18.98 0.90 -4.36
C ALA A 231 -17.82 1.42 -5.24
N ALA A 232 -17.08 2.43 -4.74
CA ALA A 232 -15.86 2.91 -5.40
C ALA A 232 -14.82 1.79 -5.53
N ASP A 233 -14.60 1.03 -4.46
CA ASP A 233 -13.63 -0.05 -4.39
C ASP A 233 -13.96 -1.21 -5.34
N MET A 234 -15.24 -1.58 -5.48
CA MET A 234 -15.67 -2.62 -6.41
C MET A 234 -15.49 -2.21 -7.87
N VAL A 235 -15.83 -0.97 -8.22
CA VAL A 235 -15.57 -0.44 -9.57
C VAL A 235 -14.06 -0.37 -9.82
N GLY A 236 -13.28 0.11 -8.86
CA GLY A 236 -11.83 0.14 -8.92
C GLY A 236 -11.23 -1.25 -9.13
N ALA A 237 -11.66 -2.25 -8.36
CA ALA A 237 -11.21 -3.64 -8.50
C ALA A 237 -11.56 -4.23 -9.87
N LYS A 238 -12.77 -3.97 -10.38
CA LYS A 238 -13.20 -4.45 -11.70
C LYS A 238 -12.37 -3.82 -12.82
N VAL A 239 -12.06 -2.52 -12.74
CA VAL A 239 -11.18 -1.83 -13.69
C VAL A 239 -9.80 -2.49 -13.78
N ILE A 240 -9.23 -2.97 -12.67
CA ILE A 240 -7.93 -3.69 -12.69
C ILE A 240 -8.07 -5.22 -12.79
N GLY A 241 -9.27 -5.70 -13.15
CA GLY A 241 -9.52 -7.09 -13.57
C GLY A 241 -9.86 -8.08 -12.46
N TYR A 242 -10.35 -7.63 -11.30
CA TYR A 242 -10.74 -8.51 -10.19
C TYR A 242 -12.25 -8.49 -9.94
N ASP A 243 -12.78 -9.65 -9.60
CA ASP A 243 -14.15 -9.74 -9.08
C ASP A 243 -14.20 -9.26 -7.63
N PRO A 244 -15.17 -8.41 -7.24
CA PRO A 244 -15.36 -8.01 -5.85
C PRO A 244 -15.43 -9.17 -4.84
N THR A 245 -15.97 -10.31 -5.25
CA THR A 245 -16.13 -11.51 -4.40
C THR A 245 -14.80 -12.21 -4.10
N ASP A 246 -13.76 -11.94 -4.90
CA ASP A 246 -12.42 -12.49 -4.70
C ASP A 246 -11.61 -11.73 -3.65
N ILE A 247 -12.10 -10.61 -3.13
CA ILE A 247 -11.35 -9.70 -2.26
C ILE A 247 -11.88 -9.81 -0.83
N ALA A 248 -11.08 -10.38 0.08
CA ALA A 248 -11.58 -10.81 1.39
C ALA A 248 -12.07 -9.65 2.26
N HIS A 249 -11.40 -8.50 2.22
CA HIS A 249 -11.86 -7.31 2.94
C HIS A 249 -13.14 -6.69 2.36
N PHE A 250 -13.44 -6.90 1.07
CA PHE A 250 -14.72 -6.47 0.48
C PHE A 250 -15.84 -7.38 0.97
N VAL A 251 -15.62 -8.69 0.95
CA VAL A 251 -16.57 -9.68 1.47
C VAL A 251 -16.88 -9.42 2.94
N THR A 252 -15.84 -9.19 3.74
CA THR A 252 -16.00 -8.90 5.17
C THR A 252 -16.78 -7.60 5.39
N PHE A 253 -16.45 -6.52 4.67
CA PHE A 253 -17.18 -5.25 4.78
C PHE A 253 -18.64 -5.39 4.33
N ALA A 254 -18.89 -6.05 3.20
CA ALA A 254 -20.23 -6.28 2.67
C ALA A 254 -21.12 -7.03 3.67
N GLN A 255 -20.62 -8.11 4.26
CA GLN A 255 -21.33 -8.90 5.27
C GLN A 255 -21.66 -8.09 6.52
N ARG A 256 -20.70 -7.30 7.03
CA ARG A 256 -20.89 -6.46 8.23
C ARG A 256 -21.95 -5.37 8.03
N HIS A 257 -22.11 -4.89 6.80
CA HIS A 257 -22.99 -3.77 6.47
C HIS A 257 -24.24 -4.15 5.67
N ASN A 258 -24.48 -5.45 5.45
CA ASN A 258 -25.55 -5.95 4.56
C ASN A 258 -25.54 -5.27 3.18
N LYS A 259 -24.35 -5.12 2.58
CA LYS A 259 -24.18 -4.55 1.23
C LYS A 259 -24.00 -5.65 0.19
N SER A 260 -24.39 -5.33 -1.04
CA SER A 260 -24.16 -6.23 -2.17
C SER A 260 -22.72 -6.15 -2.69
N LEU A 261 -22.24 -7.26 -3.22
CA LEU A 261 -21.01 -7.34 -4.02
C LEU A 261 -21.28 -7.39 -5.52
N SER A 262 -22.56 -7.32 -5.92
CA SER A 262 -22.95 -7.24 -7.33
C SER A 262 -22.90 -5.79 -7.80
N LEU A 263 -22.11 -5.52 -8.83
CA LEU A 263 -22.07 -4.20 -9.47
C LEU A 263 -23.42 -3.78 -10.09
N GLN A 264 -24.33 -4.72 -10.33
CA GLN A 264 -25.67 -4.43 -10.87
C GLN A 264 -26.57 -3.69 -9.86
N ASP A 265 -26.24 -3.74 -8.57
CA ASP A 265 -26.98 -3.02 -7.51
C ASP A 265 -26.53 -1.56 -7.36
N TYR A 266 -25.56 -1.13 -8.18
CA TYR A 266 -24.97 0.19 -8.19
C TYR A 266 -25.17 0.86 -9.55
N GLU A 267 -25.33 2.18 -9.55
CA GLU A 267 -25.49 2.96 -10.77
C GLU A 267 -24.13 3.56 -11.17
N ILE A 268 -23.49 3.01 -12.20
CA ILE A 268 -22.23 3.54 -12.74
C ILE A 268 -22.56 4.66 -13.73
N LYS A 269 -22.03 5.86 -13.49
CA LYS A 269 -22.23 7.06 -14.30
C LYS A 269 -20.93 7.53 -14.94
N GLY A 270 -21.03 8.05 -16.17
CA GLY A 270 -19.89 8.53 -16.95
C GLY A 270 -19.46 7.50 -18.00
N GLU A 271 -18.19 7.12 -17.98
CA GLU A 271 -17.62 6.13 -18.89
C GLU A 271 -18.22 4.75 -18.67
N LYS A 272 -18.21 3.91 -19.71
CA LYS A 272 -18.60 2.50 -19.60
C LYS A 272 -17.49 1.72 -18.91
N LEU A 273 -17.84 0.97 -17.85
CA LEU A 273 -16.86 0.22 -17.08
C LEU A 273 -16.06 -0.77 -17.95
N GLU A 274 -16.73 -1.43 -18.89
CA GLU A 274 -16.17 -2.46 -19.75
C GLU A 274 -15.00 -1.95 -20.60
N ASP A 275 -15.06 -0.69 -21.02
CA ASP A 275 -14.03 -0.04 -21.84
C ASP A 275 -12.73 0.21 -21.05
N HIS A 276 -12.79 0.14 -19.71
CA HIS A 276 -11.68 0.46 -18.82
C HIS A 276 -11.07 -0.77 -18.14
N ILE A 277 -11.62 -1.97 -18.33
CA ILE A 277 -11.09 -3.19 -17.71
C ILE A 277 -9.72 -3.55 -18.31
N GLN A 278 -8.70 -3.55 -17.46
CA GLN A 278 -7.35 -4.00 -17.79
C GLN A 278 -6.80 -4.84 -16.63
N PRO A 279 -6.73 -6.17 -16.79
CA PRO A 279 -6.19 -7.05 -15.75
C PRO A 279 -4.74 -6.69 -15.41
N LEU A 280 -4.49 -6.34 -14.16
CA LEU A 280 -3.14 -6.10 -13.62
C LEU A 280 -2.81 -7.21 -12.64
N LYS A 281 -1.60 -7.77 -12.67
CA LYS A 281 -1.16 -8.80 -11.72
C LYS A 281 -1.01 -8.23 -10.30
N TRP A 282 -1.58 -8.90 -9.31
CA TRP A 282 -1.39 -8.53 -7.91
C TRP A 282 -0.17 -9.19 -7.26
N ASP A 283 0.19 -10.40 -7.72
CA ASP A 283 1.25 -11.22 -7.15
C ASP A 283 2.38 -11.50 -8.16
N TRP A 284 3.51 -11.91 -7.61
CA TRP A 284 4.65 -12.41 -8.35
C TRP A 284 4.46 -13.90 -8.67
N ALA A 285 5.15 -14.37 -9.72
CA ALA A 285 5.27 -15.81 -9.91
C ALA A 285 6.18 -16.38 -8.82
N TRP A 286 5.87 -17.56 -8.33
CA TRP A 286 6.66 -18.31 -7.34
C TRP A 286 6.95 -19.71 -7.89
N THR A 287 8.03 -20.30 -7.40
CA THR A 287 8.39 -21.70 -7.69
C THR A 287 7.31 -22.65 -7.14
N GLU A 288 7.12 -23.79 -7.81
CA GLU A 288 6.09 -24.78 -7.44
C GLU A 288 6.34 -25.36 -6.03
N ASP A 289 7.61 -25.55 -5.67
CA ASP A 289 8.05 -26.01 -4.34
C ASP A 289 8.21 -24.88 -3.31
N ASN A 290 7.83 -23.66 -3.67
CA ASN A 290 7.90 -22.46 -2.84
C ASN A 290 9.30 -22.23 -2.24
N THR A 291 10.34 -22.34 -3.06
CA THR A 291 11.75 -22.07 -2.70
C THR A 291 12.21 -20.68 -3.15
N GLY A 292 11.40 -19.92 -3.86
CA GLY A 292 11.78 -18.59 -4.34
C GLY A 292 10.82 -18.00 -5.37
N PRO A 293 11.04 -16.74 -5.76
CA PRO A 293 10.29 -16.11 -6.85
C PRO A 293 10.56 -16.85 -8.17
N GLY A 294 9.65 -16.79 -9.13
CA GLY A 294 9.71 -17.57 -10.37
C GLY A 294 10.96 -17.30 -11.24
N VAL A 295 11.66 -16.18 -11.01
CA VAL A 295 12.98 -15.93 -11.61
C VAL A 295 14.05 -16.94 -11.14
N PHE A 296 13.92 -17.50 -9.93
CA PHE A 296 14.80 -18.57 -9.42
C PHE A 296 14.69 -19.82 -10.29
N ALA A 297 13.47 -20.28 -10.58
CA ALA A 297 13.25 -21.40 -11.51
C ALA A 297 13.81 -21.10 -12.90
N LYS A 298 13.55 -19.89 -13.44
CA LYS A 298 14.06 -19.48 -14.77
C LYS A 298 15.58 -19.50 -14.86
N MET A 299 16.28 -19.16 -13.77
CA MET A 299 17.74 -19.12 -13.71
C MET A 299 18.36 -20.45 -13.23
N GLY A 300 17.56 -21.41 -12.76
CA GLY A 300 18.07 -22.65 -12.17
C GLY A 300 18.69 -22.48 -10.79
N VAL A 301 18.26 -21.46 -10.03
CA VAL A 301 18.71 -21.26 -8.64
C VAL A 301 18.26 -22.44 -7.79
N SER A 302 19.20 -23.05 -7.07
CA SER A 302 18.96 -24.21 -6.20
C SER A 302 19.82 -24.15 -4.94
N GLY A 303 19.51 -25.00 -3.96
CA GLY A 303 20.18 -25.06 -2.65
C GLY A 303 19.58 -24.12 -1.62
N VAL A 304 19.37 -22.86 -1.98
CA VAL A 304 18.72 -21.86 -1.11
C VAL A 304 17.19 -21.93 -1.23
N ALA A 305 16.48 -21.54 -0.16
CA ALA A 305 15.06 -21.27 -0.20
C ALA A 305 14.68 -19.92 0.42
N LEU A 306 13.91 -19.13 -0.33
CA LEU A 306 13.21 -17.92 0.09
C LEU A 306 11.70 -18.09 -0.21
N PRO A 307 10.95 -18.82 0.63
CA PRO A 307 9.53 -19.04 0.39
C PRO A 307 8.73 -17.72 0.29
N LYS A 308 7.63 -17.77 -0.46
CA LYS A 308 6.64 -16.69 -0.53
C LYS A 308 6.24 -16.28 0.88
N TYR A 309 6.32 -14.97 1.14
CA TYR A 309 5.91 -14.40 2.41
C TYR A 309 4.45 -14.72 2.75
N ASP A 310 4.18 -14.85 4.04
CA ASP A 310 2.81 -15.02 4.54
C ASP A 310 2.10 -13.65 4.72
N ASP A 311 0.80 -13.71 5.04
CA ASP A 311 -0.06 -12.55 5.31
C ASP A 311 0.32 -11.75 6.57
N THR A 312 1.25 -12.25 7.39
CA THR A 312 1.71 -11.61 8.63
C THR A 312 3.00 -10.80 8.43
N LEU A 313 3.62 -10.86 7.25
CA LEU A 313 4.76 -10.00 6.92
C LEU A 313 4.34 -8.52 6.97
N CYS A 314 4.96 -7.75 7.85
CA CYS A 314 4.57 -6.35 8.07
C CYS A 314 5.20 -5.39 7.05
N SER A 315 4.63 -4.19 6.94
CA SER A 315 5.16 -3.13 6.04
C SER A 315 6.62 -2.75 6.30
N GLY A 316 7.14 -2.98 7.52
CA GLY A 316 8.55 -2.74 7.84
C GLY A 316 9.51 -3.83 7.36
N CYS A 317 9.11 -5.10 7.41
CA CYS A 317 9.97 -6.22 6.98
C CYS A 317 9.80 -6.58 5.50
N SER A 318 8.73 -6.12 4.83
CA SER A 318 8.49 -6.36 3.40
C SER A 318 9.64 -5.90 2.48
N PRO A 319 10.26 -4.72 2.68
CA PRO A 319 11.46 -4.33 1.93
C PRO A 319 12.64 -5.30 2.12
N ILE A 320 12.86 -5.80 3.34
CA ILE A 320 13.95 -6.74 3.67
C ILE A 320 13.75 -8.09 2.95
N ALA A 321 12.51 -8.60 2.90
CA ALA A 321 12.21 -9.84 2.17
C ALA A 321 12.51 -9.70 0.67
N ASN A 322 12.12 -8.57 0.06
CA ASN A 322 12.42 -8.30 -1.35
C ASN A 322 13.92 -8.11 -1.60
N MET A 323 14.61 -7.41 -0.70
CA MET A 323 16.06 -7.26 -0.75
C MET A 323 16.78 -8.61 -0.74
N CYS A 324 16.36 -9.55 0.12
CA CYS A 324 16.94 -10.89 0.17
C CYS A 324 16.80 -11.64 -1.16
N ASN A 325 15.68 -11.50 -1.87
CA ASN A 325 15.53 -12.08 -3.22
C ASN A 325 16.60 -11.57 -4.19
N ILE A 326 16.86 -10.25 -4.20
CA ILE A 326 17.85 -9.63 -5.09
C ILE A 326 19.28 -10.01 -4.68
N LEU A 327 19.58 -10.02 -3.38
CA LEU A 327 20.89 -10.42 -2.86
C LEU A 327 21.20 -11.89 -3.18
N VAL A 328 20.25 -12.80 -2.96
CA VAL A 328 20.40 -14.22 -3.30
C VAL A 328 20.63 -14.42 -4.80
N LEU A 329 19.88 -13.71 -5.66
CA LEU A 329 20.11 -13.73 -7.10
C LEU A 329 21.52 -13.27 -7.47
N SER A 330 22.06 -12.27 -6.77
CA SER A 330 23.40 -11.75 -7.03
C SER A 330 24.52 -12.77 -6.71
N ALA A 331 24.28 -13.65 -5.73
CA ALA A 331 25.20 -14.72 -5.34
C ALA A 331 25.21 -15.91 -6.31
N PHE A 332 24.13 -16.11 -7.07
CA PHE A 332 24.03 -17.25 -7.99
C PHE A 332 24.90 -17.06 -9.24
N LYS A 333 25.83 -18.00 -9.47
CA LYS A 333 26.76 -18.03 -10.62
C LYS A 333 26.63 -19.29 -11.47
N GLY A 334 25.44 -19.90 -11.52
CA GLY A 334 25.18 -21.12 -12.29
C GLY A 334 25.51 -22.43 -11.59
N GLN A 335 25.89 -22.38 -10.30
CA GLN A 335 26.12 -23.55 -9.46
C GLN A 335 25.14 -23.53 -8.27
N PRO A 336 24.78 -24.69 -7.69
CA PRO A 336 23.93 -24.75 -6.50
C PRO A 336 24.50 -23.91 -5.36
N LEU A 337 23.64 -23.12 -4.72
CA LEU A 337 24.01 -22.33 -3.52
C LEU A 337 24.04 -23.24 -2.29
N PRO A 338 24.63 -22.79 -1.16
CA PRO A 338 24.53 -23.48 0.11
C PRO A 338 23.08 -23.78 0.49
N LYS A 339 22.88 -24.89 1.21
CA LYS A 339 21.56 -25.32 1.67
C LYS A 339 21.05 -24.46 2.82
N VAL A 340 20.51 -23.30 2.48
CA VAL A 340 20.06 -22.28 3.43
C VAL A 340 18.59 -21.96 3.19
N GLU A 341 17.78 -22.01 4.24
CA GLU A 341 16.41 -21.48 4.20
C GLU A 341 16.36 -20.10 4.87
N ILE A 342 15.63 -19.16 4.28
CA ILE A 342 15.52 -17.78 4.77
C ILE A 342 14.05 -17.45 5.01
N LEU A 343 13.70 -17.25 6.27
CA LEU A 343 12.31 -17.06 6.71
C LEU A 343 12.05 -15.64 7.20
N ASN A 344 10.81 -15.20 7.01
CA ASN A 344 10.26 -13.94 7.50
C ASN A 344 8.78 -14.13 7.87
N GLY A 345 8.14 -13.09 8.41
CA GLY A 345 6.75 -13.16 8.87
C GLY A 345 6.64 -13.53 10.34
N LYS A 346 5.49 -14.06 10.75
CA LYS A 346 5.17 -14.36 12.15
C LYS A 346 4.62 -15.77 12.35
N LYS A 347 4.25 -16.49 11.29
CA LYS A 347 3.65 -17.83 11.40
C LYS A 347 4.32 -18.90 10.55
N MET A 348 5.09 -18.51 9.53
CA MET A 348 5.85 -19.45 8.71
C MET A 348 6.78 -20.34 9.55
N GLN A 349 6.81 -21.63 9.22
CA GLN A 349 7.60 -22.65 9.90
C GLN A 349 8.70 -23.17 8.99
N ALA A 350 9.90 -23.37 9.55
CA ALA A 350 11.04 -23.94 8.86
C ALA A 350 10.79 -25.37 8.37
N ARG A 351 11.39 -25.68 7.21
CA ARG A 351 11.34 -27.00 6.57
C ARG A 351 12.62 -27.79 6.87
N ALA A 352 12.49 -29.11 6.86
CA ALA A 352 13.66 -29.99 6.93
C ALA A 352 14.45 -29.95 5.60
N GLY A 353 15.72 -30.36 5.65
CA GLY A 353 16.55 -30.52 4.44
C GLY A 353 17.55 -29.41 4.17
N TYR A 354 17.52 -28.33 4.96
CA TYR A 354 18.52 -27.26 4.94
C TYR A 354 19.56 -27.46 6.05
N ASP A 355 20.76 -26.92 5.84
CA ASP A 355 21.85 -26.99 6.82
C ASP A 355 21.77 -25.81 7.80
N LYS A 356 21.34 -24.64 7.32
CA LYS A 356 21.09 -23.45 8.14
C LYS A 356 19.73 -22.83 7.83
N THR A 357 19.11 -22.21 8.83
CA THR A 357 17.88 -21.45 8.68
C THR A 357 18.09 -20.02 9.18
N ILE A 358 18.09 -19.05 8.27
CA ILE A 358 18.17 -17.62 8.58
C ILE A 358 16.78 -17.11 8.96
N LEU A 359 16.65 -16.57 10.17
CA LEU A 359 15.40 -16.07 10.74
C LEU A 359 15.42 -14.54 10.78
N LEU A 360 14.76 -13.88 9.82
CA LEU A 360 14.77 -12.43 9.65
C LEU A 360 13.73 -11.72 10.53
N GLY A 361 14.19 -11.27 11.70
CA GLY A 361 13.45 -10.40 12.62
C GLY A 361 12.83 -11.13 13.82
N ASN A 362 12.51 -10.35 14.85
CA ASN A 362 12.13 -10.89 16.16
C ASN A 362 10.88 -11.80 16.12
N CYS A 363 9.96 -11.55 15.19
CA CYS A 363 8.72 -12.32 15.09
C CYS A 363 8.94 -13.74 14.56
N ILE A 364 9.70 -13.89 13.47
CA ILE A 364 9.94 -15.20 12.86
C ILE A 364 10.89 -16.06 13.72
N ILE A 365 11.83 -15.41 14.42
CA ILE A 365 12.66 -16.03 15.45
C ILE A 365 11.76 -16.66 16.54
N LYS A 366 10.82 -15.87 17.09
CA LYS A 366 9.87 -16.36 18.09
C LYS A 366 9.04 -17.53 17.56
N ALA A 367 8.56 -17.44 16.32
CA ALA A 367 7.71 -18.46 15.70
C ALA A 367 8.41 -19.80 15.48
N ASN A 368 9.75 -19.81 15.41
CA ASN A 368 10.54 -21.01 15.10
C ASN A 368 11.48 -21.44 16.25
N LYS A 369 11.35 -20.85 17.45
CA LYS A 369 12.25 -21.10 18.60
C LYS A 369 12.48 -22.59 18.92
N ASN A 370 11.43 -23.40 18.77
CA ASN A 370 11.46 -24.84 19.08
C ASN A 370 11.17 -25.70 17.84
N ASN A 371 11.42 -25.18 16.62
CA ASN A 371 11.10 -25.91 15.41
C ASN A 371 12.10 -27.06 15.20
N PRO A 372 11.67 -28.34 15.18
CA PRO A 372 12.56 -29.49 15.10
C PRO A 372 13.23 -29.66 13.73
N ASN A 373 12.76 -28.95 12.70
CA ASN A 373 13.33 -29.02 11.36
C ASN A 373 14.60 -28.17 11.20
N ILE A 374 14.86 -27.25 12.14
CA ILE A 374 16.04 -26.38 12.09
C ILE A 374 17.25 -27.12 12.65
N LYS A 375 18.25 -27.37 11.81
CA LYS A 375 19.55 -27.91 12.25
C LYS A 375 20.42 -26.84 12.93
N GLU A 376 20.58 -25.69 12.28
CA GLU A 376 21.34 -24.55 12.78
C GLU A 376 20.52 -23.25 12.57
N PRO A 377 19.99 -22.64 13.66
CA PRO A 377 19.31 -21.36 13.57
C PRO A 377 20.31 -20.22 13.45
N VAL A 378 20.07 -19.30 12.50
CA VAL A 378 20.86 -18.07 12.33
C VAL A 378 19.92 -16.87 12.47
N GLU A 379 19.96 -16.21 13.62
CA GLU A 379 19.03 -15.15 13.98
C GLU A 379 19.51 -13.78 13.52
N VAL A 380 18.69 -13.06 12.75
CA VAL A 380 18.90 -11.63 12.45
C VAL A 380 17.86 -10.81 13.20
N LYS A 381 18.24 -10.27 14.36
CA LYS A 381 17.31 -9.55 15.25
C LYS A 381 16.95 -8.17 14.69
N GLY A 382 15.76 -7.70 15.03
CA GLY A 382 15.28 -6.37 14.65
C GLY A 382 13.78 -6.29 14.35
N CYS A 383 13.27 -5.06 14.26
CA CYS A 383 11.87 -4.75 13.91
C CYS A 383 11.77 -3.40 13.15
N PRO A 384 12.22 -3.35 11.88
CA PRO A 384 12.78 -4.44 11.07
C PRO A 384 14.28 -4.72 11.34
N PRO A 385 14.84 -5.85 10.85
CA PRO A 385 16.29 -6.09 10.83
C PRO A 385 17.06 -5.01 10.06
N ASP A 386 18.30 -4.74 10.48
CA ASP A 386 19.20 -3.79 9.82
C ASP A 386 19.74 -4.35 8.48
N PHE A 387 20.03 -3.45 7.54
CA PHE A 387 20.56 -3.80 6.23
C PHE A 387 21.90 -4.54 6.31
N GLU A 388 22.85 -4.00 7.07
CA GLU A 388 24.21 -4.54 7.15
C GLU A 388 24.21 -5.90 7.85
N ASP A 389 23.42 -6.05 8.91
CA ASP A 389 23.26 -7.32 9.63
C ASP A 389 22.72 -8.43 8.72
N VAL A 390 21.75 -8.11 7.85
CA VAL A 390 21.22 -9.08 6.88
C VAL A 390 22.31 -9.47 5.87
N VAL A 391 23.02 -8.50 5.28
CA VAL A 391 24.09 -8.77 4.30
C VAL A 391 25.20 -9.61 4.92
N ASN A 392 25.67 -9.25 6.10
CA ASN A 392 26.73 -9.96 6.81
C ASN A 392 26.31 -11.39 7.16
N THR A 393 25.05 -11.59 7.57
CA THR A 393 24.51 -12.91 7.86
C THR A 393 24.44 -13.80 6.62
N LEU A 394 23.99 -13.26 5.48
CA LEU A 394 23.95 -14.01 4.22
C LEU A 394 25.38 -14.47 3.83
N LYS A 395 26.36 -13.57 3.89
CA LYS A 395 27.78 -13.89 3.63
C LYS A 395 28.31 -14.97 4.60
N ALA A 396 28.03 -14.84 5.89
CA ALA A 396 28.42 -15.83 6.90
C ALA A 396 27.78 -17.22 6.70
N CYS A 397 26.66 -17.30 5.98
CA CYS A 397 26.04 -18.57 5.59
C CYS A 397 26.55 -19.11 4.25
N GLY A 398 27.61 -18.52 3.68
CA GLY A 398 28.22 -18.93 2.41
C GLY A 398 27.51 -18.38 1.16
N LEU A 399 26.58 -17.43 1.32
CA LEU A 399 25.97 -16.73 0.19
C LEU A 399 26.82 -15.49 -0.13
N GLU A 400 27.65 -15.58 -1.17
CA GLU A 400 28.50 -14.49 -1.67
C GLU A 400 27.67 -13.38 -2.34
N VAL A 401 26.86 -12.67 -1.53
CA VAL A 401 25.92 -11.64 -1.99
C VAL A 401 26.62 -10.32 -2.30
N ASN A 402 26.11 -9.61 -3.31
CA ASN A 402 26.60 -8.29 -3.72
C ASN A 402 25.58 -7.21 -3.34
N GLU A 403 25.89 -6.41 -2.33
CA GLU A 403 25.07 -5.28 -1.88
C GLU A 403 24.84 -4.23 -2.98
N MET A 404 25.84 -4.00 -3.85
CA MET A 404 25.72 -3.07 -4.97
C MET A 404 24.70 -3.53 -6.01
N ALA A 405 24.42 -4.83 -6.09
CA ALA A 405 23.35 -5.34 -6.96
C ALA A 405 21.97 -4.87 -6.46
N TYR A 406 21.74 -4.86 -5.15
CA TYR A 406 20.50 -4.35 -4.58
C TYR A 406 20.39 -2.83 -4.70
N LEU A 407 21.45 -2.09 -4.37
CA LEU A 407 21.46 -0.62 -4.49
C LEU A 407 21.28 -0.18 -5.96
N GLY A 408 21.95 -0.84 -6.90
CA GLY A 408 21.77 -0.61 -8.33
C GLY A 408 20.35 -0.92 -8.80
N TYR A 409 19.74 -2.00 -8.31
CA TYR A 409 18.35 -2.33 -8.59
C TYR A 409 17.39 -1.26 -8.05
N MET A 410 17.57 -0.78 -6.82
CA MET A 410 16.75 0.29 -6.24
C MET A 410 16.84 1.59 -7.05
N LYS A 411 18.06 1.97 -7.47
CA LYS A 411 18.27 3.12 -8.37
C LYS A 411 17.54 2.94 -9.71
N GLN A 412 17.64 1.76 -10.31
CA GLN A 412 16.92 1.45 -11.55
C GLN A 412 15.41 1.60 -11.36
N GLN A 413 14.86 1.12 -10.22
CA GLN A 413 13.43 1.24 -9.92
C GLN A 413 12.98 2.69 -9.69
N SER A 414 13.81 3.53 -9.07
CA SER A 414 13.50 4.97 -8.90
C SER A 414 13.50 5.74 -10.22
N GLU A 415 14.35 5.35 -11.16
CA GLU A 415 14.55 6.08 -12.43
C GLU A 415 13.76 5.47 -13.61
N LYS A 416 13.00 4.38 -13.40
CA LYS A 416 12.44 3.53 -14.47
C LYS A 416 11.50 4.21 -15.46
N TYR A 417 10.98 5.40 -15.17
CA TYR A 417 10.12 6.17 -16.06
C TYR A 417 10.71 7.51 -16.50
N ASN A 418 11.96 7.83 -16.12
CA ASN A 418 12.59 9.09 -16.51
C ASN A 418 12.65 9.19 -18.04
N GLY A 419 12.08 10.27 -18.58
CA GLY A 419 12.02 10.52 -20.02
C GLY A 419 11.05 9.63 -20.81
N LYS A 420 10.25 8.78 -20.15
CA LYS A 420 9.24 7.97 -20.84
C LYS A 420 7.99 8.79 -21.15
N GLU A 421 7.51 8.68 -22.38
CA GLU A 421 6.25 9.30 -22.80
C GLU A 421 5.09 8.83 -21.92
N GLY A 422 4.21 9.76 -21.55
CA GLY A 422 3.04 9.49 -20.72
C GLY A 422 3.30 9.45 -19.20
N TYR A 423 4.54 9.61 -18.75
CA TYR A 423 4.92 9.67 -17.33
C TYR A 423 5.50 11.04 -16.99
N ASP A 424 4.62 11.98 -16.63
CA ASP A 424 4.99 13.36 -16.31
C ASP A 424 5.15 13.58 -14.79
N PRO A 425 6.37 13.89 -14.29
CA PRO A 425 6.59 14.14 -12.87
C PRO A 425 5.96 15.44 -12.37
N SER A 426 5.50 16.33 -13.26
CA SER A 426 4.79 17.57 -12.89
C SER A 426 3.48 17.31 -12.14
N TYR A 427 2.90 16.12 -12.28
CA TYR A 427 1.68 15.70 -11.59
C TYR A 427 1.89 15.56 -10.08
N TYR A 428 3.14 15.39 -9.63
CA TYR A 428 3.52 15.20 -8.23
C TYR A 428 4.26 16.41 -7.66
N LYS A 429 3.99 17.60 -8.23
CA LYS A 429 4.49 18.88 -7.74
C LYS A 429 3.34 19.88 -7.70
N ALA A 430 3.26 20.66 -6.62
CA ALA A 430 2.43 21.87 -6.61
C ALA A 430 2.99 22.83 -7.68
N VAL A 431 2.11 23.39 -8.52
CA VAL A 431 2.50 24.41 -9.53
C VAL A 431 2.26 25.78 -8.99
#